data_AF-A0A820SR18-F1
#
_entry.id   AF-A0A820SR18-F1
#
_cell.length_a   1.000
_cell.length_b   1.000
_cell.length_c   1.000
_cell.angle_alpha   90.00
_cell.angle_beta   90.00
_cell.angle_gamma   90.00
#
_symmetry.space_group_name_H-M   'P 1'
#
loop_
_entity.id
_entity.type
_entity.pdbx_description
1 polymer ?
#
loop_
_entity_poly.entity_id
_entity_poly.type
_entity_poly.pdbx_seq_one_letter_code
_entity_poly.pdbx_strand_id
1 'polypeptide(L)'
;MGAFERYPSLRRKLALIIGNDEYNESYNKLENAKKNANDLSASLKTINFDVDTHVDLTRLNFHKHIIEFSKKINDGDLILFYFVGHGFQFNNKNYLIPSDAEIEVDKDVELFGIDVQRTLERFSRKNRSYVTIFILDCCRPYLLKNTEKLKIIPNIPQNSHWGLNAYTVAGGRGPGSTLNRLHFPKGLFVDQNQAIFIADSSNHRIIKYNRHATIGQRLSGQRISGYRLGQLNGPSNVIFDINSKSYIICDDHNRRVLRYFRRSKPYVITIAENIQCYGVAMDNEGSIYVSNAERHEVRRYGADEPHGVVVAGGNGQGRRLQQLSHPTYIFVDKDQSVYVSDSWNDRVIKWSKDAKEGVIVAGGRGQGSNRTQLNNPTGIVVDRLGTVYVADQRNNRVMRWYDSASYGDVIAGGLIPGDHANQLNKPEGLAFDRLGNLYVADSSNHRIQLFRILTI
;
A
#
# COMPACT_ATOMS: atom_id res chain seq x y z
N MET A 1 47.83 -11.32 65.37
CA MET A 1 47.87 -10.25 64.35
C MET A 1 47.82 -10.90 62.99
N GLY A 2 46.65 -10.91 62.33
CA GLY A 2 46.48 -11.54 61.04
C GLY A 2 45.19 -11.09 60.38
N ALA A 3 45.31 -10.74 59.09
CA ALA A 3 44.30 -10.30 58.14
C ALA A 3 44.01 -8.79 58.14
N PHE A 4 44.86 -8.06 57.41
CA PHE A 4 44.46 -6.84 56.72
C PHE A 4 43.23 -7.15 55.85
N GLU A 5 42.11 -6.49 56.14
CA GLU A 5 40.97 -6.40 55.25
C GLU A 5 41.45 -5.96 53.86
N ARG A 6 41.32 -6.85 52.87
CA ARG A 6 41.44 -6.46 51.47
C ARG A 6 40.27 -5.53 51.18
N TYR A 7 40.53 -4.23 51.16
CA TYR A 7 39.67 -3.25 50.50
C TYR A 7 39.19 -3.82 49.16
N PRO A 8 37.87 -3.86 48.87
CA PRO A 8 37.42 -4.25 47.55
C PRO A 8 38.07 -3.30 46.55
N SER A 9 38.84 -3.86 45.62
CA SER A 9 39.46 -3.11 44.51
C SER A 9 38.45 -2.13 43.94
N LEU A 10 38.85 -0.86 43.73
CA LEU A 10 37.97 0.20 43.23
C LEU A 10 37.03 -0.33 42.15
N ARG A 11 35.72 -0.22 42.39
CA ARG A 11 34.68 -0.62 41.44
C ARG A 11 34.82 0.26 40.20
N ARG A 12 35.23 -0.33 39.07
CA ARG A 12 35.34 0.42 37.82
C ARG A 12 33.93 0.64 37.28
N LYS A 13 33.69 1.86 36.80
CA LYS A 13 32.45 2.23 36.15
C LYS A 13 32.73 2.27 34.66
N LEU A 14 32.11 1.38 33.90
CA LEU A 14 32.29 1.26 32.46
C LEU A 14 31.00 1.69 31.77
N ALA A 15 31.12 2.51 30.72
CA ALA A 15 29.99 2.90 29.89
C ALA A 15 30.26 2.65 28.41
N LEU A 16 29.33 2.01 27.71
CA LEU A 16 29.27 2.00 26.25
C LEU A 16 28.10 2.87 25.82
N ILE A 17 28.40 3.93 25.05
CA ILE A 17 27.43 4.92 24.60
C ILE A 17 27.43 4.92 23.07
N ILE A 18 26.26 4.76 22.47
CA ILE A 18 26.09 4.76 21.01
C ILE A 18 25.00 5.75 20.64
N GLY A 19 25.31 6.71 19.77
CA GLY A 19 24.37 7.70 19.25
C GLY A 19 24.27 7.67 17.73
N ASN A 20 23.14 7.25 17.18
CA ASN A 20 22.94 7.17 15.73
C ASN A 20 21.95 8.25 15.29
N ASP A 21 22.42 9.21 14.48
CA ASP A 21 21.60 10.26 13.86
C ASP A 21 21.43 10.04 12.36
N GLU A 22 22.49 9.59 11.70
CA GLU A 22 22.52 9.46 10.25
C GLU A 22 22.25 8.02 9.84
N TYR A 23 21.06 7.82 9.29
CA TYR A 23 20.60 6.56 8.74
C TYR A 23 20.59 6.63 7.21
N ASN A 24 20.65 5.47 6.56
CA ASN A 24 20.36 5.38 5.12
C ASN A 24 18.96 5.93 4.79
N GLU A 25 18.67 6.16 3.50
CA GLU A 25 17.42 6.80 3.01
C GLU A 25 16.11 6.13 3.49
N SER A 26 16.18 4.96 4.13
CA SER A 26 15.04 4.20 4.66
C SER A 26 14.47 4.79 5.96
N TYR A 27 15.18 5.69 6.64
CA TYR A 27 14.77 6.26 7.93
C TYR A 27 14.90 7.77 7.98
N ASN A 28 14.04 8.38 8.80
CA ASN A 28 14.25 9.76 9.20
C ASN A 28 15.53 9.88 10.00
N LYS A 29 16.33 10.88 9.65
CA LYS A 29 17.41 11.39 10.49
C LYS A 29 16.82 11.71 11.87
N LEU A 30 17.49 11.26 12.93
CA LEU A 30 17.17 11.72 14.27
C LEU A 30 17.94 13.01 14.52
N GLU A 31 17.25 14.00 15.08
CA GLU A 31 17.92 15.23 15.50
C GLU A 31 18.49 15.00 16.90
N ASN A 32 19.79 15.22 17.05
CA ASN A 32 20.53 15.31 18.32
C ASN A 32 20.91 13.99 19.02
N ALA A 33 20.71 12.79 18.48
CA ALA A 33 21.18 11.55 19.11
C ALA A 33 22.71 11.53 19.29
N LYS A 34 23.49 11.99 18.30
CA LYS A 34 24.95 12.17 18.44
C LYS A 34 25.29 13.14 19.55
N LYS A 35 24.59 14.27 19.60
CA LYS A 35 24.80 15.32 20.60
C LYS A 35 24.47 14.79 21.99
N ASN A 36 23.34 14.10 22.16
CA ASN A 36 22.92 13.48 23.42
C ASN A 36 23.93 12.43 23.89
N ALA A 37 24.43 11.59 22.99
CA ALA A 37 25.48 10.61 23.30
C ALA A 37 26.76 11.29 23.80
N ASN A 38 27.20 12.37 23.14
CA ASN A 38 28.40 13.11 23.52
C ASN A 38 28.22 13.87 24.85
N ASP A 39 27.05 14.50 25.07
CA ASP A 39 26.73 15.25 26.30
C ASP A 39 26.68 14.30 27.51
N LEU A 40 26.10 13.10 27.34
CA LEU A 40 26.11 12.06 28.37
C LEU A 40 27.52 11.52 28.61
N SER A 41 28.30 11.30 27.55
CA SER A 41 29.71 10.89 27.66
C SER A 41 30.53 11.85 28.51
N ALA A 42 30.39 13.15 28.26
CA ALA A 42 31.03 14.19 29.05
C ALA A 42 30.59 14.16 30.52
N SER A 43 29.28 14.05 30.76
CA SER A 43 28.72 13.99 32.12
C SER A 43 29.21 12.78 32.92
N LEU A 44 29.27 11.59 32.31
CA LEU A 44 29.71 10.38 32.99
C LEU A 44 31.21 10.39 33.32
N LYS A 45 32.03 11.01 32.47
CA LYS A 45 33.46 11.20 32.76
C LYS A 45 33.68 12.03 34.03
N THR A 46 32.82 13.02 34.33
CA THR A 46 32.94 13.82 35.57
C THR A 46 32.76 13.01 36.86
N ILE A 47 32.07 11.86 36.77
CA ILE A 47 31.82 10.96 37.91
C ILE A 47 32.61 9.63 37.79
N ASN A 48 33.74 9.70 37.09
CA ASN A 48 34.76 8.65 36.97
C ASN A 48 34.29 7.36 36.27
N PHE A 49 33.50 7.49 35.20
CA PHE A 49 33.29 6.40 34.24
C PHE A 49 34.41 6.36 33.20
N ASP A 50 34.87 5.16 32.87
CA ASP A 50 35.58 4.87 31.63
C ASP A 50 34.53 4.68 30.51
N VAL A 51 34.47 5.63 29.59
CA VAL A 51 33.40 5.76 28.60
C VAL A 51 33.93 5.46 27.19
N ASP A 52 33.32 4.47 26.55
CA ASP A 52 33.49 4.10 25.15
C ASP A 52 32.32 4.68 24.34
N THR A 53 32.54 5.76 23.57
CA THR A 53 31.48 6.49 22.85
C THR A 53 31.64 6.36 21.35
N HIS A 54 30.54 6.05 20.67
CA HIS A 54 30.49 5.87 19.22
C HIS A 54 29.25 6.53 18.61
N VAL A 55 29.34 6.87 17.33
CA VAL A 55 28.24 7.47 16.58
C VAL A 55 28.05 6.83 15.21
N ASP A 56 26.81 6.82 14.72
CA ASP A 56 26.37 6.25 13.44
C ASP A 56 27.00 4.89 13.10
N LEU A 57 26.97 3.98 14.08
CA LEU A 57 27.59 2.68 13.89
C LEU A 57 26.82 1.85 12.86
N THR A 58 27.55 1.42 11.83
CA THR A 58 27.13 0.35 10.94
C THR A 58 26.97 -0.95 11.72
N ARG A 59 26.19 -1.90 11.21
CA ARG A 59 25.88 -3.16 11.90
C ARG A 59 27.14 -3.92 12.27
N LEU A 60 28.12 -3.94 11.36
CA LEU A 60 29.41 -4.58 11.59
C LEU A 60 30.17 -3.93 12.76
N ASN A 61 30.30 -2.61 12.75
CA ASN A 61 31.03 -1.87 13.78
C ASN A 61 30.28 -1.88 15.12
N PHE A 62 28.96 -1.85 15.10
CA PHE A 62 28.11 -2.02 16.28
C PHE A 62 28.41 -3.35 16.98
N HIS A 63 28.41 -4.46 16.24
CA HIS A 63 28.72 -5.77 16.81
C HIS A 63 30.16 -5.85 17.32
N LYS A 64 31.11 -5.26 16.59
CA LYS A 64 32.52 -5.20 16.97
C LYS A 64 32.70 -4.48 18.32
N HIS A 65 32.11 -3.31 18.50
CA HIS A 65 32.24 -2.54 19.74
C HIS A 65 31.53 -3.20 20.93
N ILE A 66 30.39 -3.87 20.73
CA ILE A 66 29.79 -4.71 21.77
C ILE A 66 30.77 -5.80 22.22
N ILE A 67 31.43 -6.47 21.27
CA ILE A 67 32.39 -7.54 21.58
C ILE A 67 33.62 -6.98 22.31
N GLU A 68 34.19 -5.88 21.82
CA GLU A 68 35.37 -5.26 22.44
C GLU A 68 35.08 -4.75 23.85
N PHE A 69 33.94 -4.08 24.04
CA PHE A 69 33.49 -3.64 25.35
C PHE A 69 33.30 -4.83 26.30
N SER A 70 32.66 -5.91 25.83
CA SER A 70 32.45 -7.12 26.65
C SER A 70 33.75 -7.78 27.13
N LYS A 71 34.89 -7.53 26.45
CA LYS A 71 36.21 -8.03 26.88
C LYS A 71 36.84 -7.19 28.00
N LYS A 72 36.43 -5.93 28.18
CA LYS A 72 36.94 -5.03 29.23
C LYS A 72 36.30 -5.28 30.60
N ILE A 73 35.11 -5.88 30.59
CA ILE A 73 34.26 -6.09 31.75
C ILE A 73 34.80 -7.24 32.61
N ASN A 74 34.90 -7.00 33.93
CA ASN A 74 35.29 -7.98 34.95
C ASN A 74 34.24 -8.05 36.09
N ASP A 75 34.36 -9.10 36.91
CA ASP A 75 33.51 -9.27 38.09
C ASP A 75 33.58 -8.05 39.03
N GLY A 76 32.42 -7.52 39.41
CA GLY A 76 32.28 -6.38 40.32
C GLY A 76 32.25 -5.00 39.67
N ASP A 77 32.39 -4.90 38.35
CA ASP A 77 32.25 -3.64 37.61
C ASP A 77 30.79 -3.15 37.57
N LEU A 78 30.61 -1.81 37.58
CA LEU A 78 29.33 -1.16 37.26
C LEU A 78 29.27 -0.90 35.76
N ILE A 79 28.24 -1.41 35.09
CA ILE A 79 28.13 -1.35 33.64
C ILE A 79 26.91 -0.50 33.25
N LEU A 80 27.15 0.49 32.40
CA LEU A 80 26.11 1.26 31.72
C LEU A 80 26.18 1.00 30.21
N PHE A 81 25.06 0.59 29.63
CA PHE A 81 24.88 0.63 28.18
C PHE A 81 23.82 1.69 27.86
N TYR A 82 24.23 2.70 27.08
CA TYR A 82 23.35 3.75 26.61
C TYR A 82 23.28 3.70 25.08
N PHE A 83 22.07 3.61 24.56
CA PHE A 83 21.83 3.78 23.13
C PHE A 83 20.78 4.85 22.91
N VAL A 84 21.08 5.78 22.00
CA VAL A 84 20.14 6.77 21.47
C VAL A 84 20.11 6.67 19.95
N GLY A 85 18.91 6.45 19.41
CA GLY A 85 18.73 6.12 18.00
C GLY A 85 17.39 5.45 17.72
N HIS A 86 17.23 4.81 16.57
CA HIS A 86 16.03 4.03 16.25
C HIS A 86 16.04 2.67 16.98
N GLY A 87 14.89 2.28 17.53
CA GLY A 87 14.63 0.97 18.12
C GLY A 87 13.35 0.34 17.57
N PHE A 88 13.32 -0.99 17.46
CA PHE A 88 12.22 -1.72 16.82
C PHE A 88 11.89 -3.01 17.58
N GLN A 89 10.59 -3.34 17.69
CA GLN A 89 10.13 -4.57 18.34
C GLN A 89 9.48 -5.49 17.31
N PHE A 90 9.90 -6.75 17.27
CA PHE A 90 9.35 -7.80 16.39
C PHE A 90 9.45 -9.16 17.06
N ASN A 91 8.44 -10.03 16.90
CA ASN A 91 8.40 -11.36 17.53
C ASN A 91 8.73 -11.36 19.03
N ASN A 92 8.20 -10.40 19.78
CA ASN A 92 8.46 -10.19 21.22
C ASN A 92 9.95 -9.95 21.58
N LYS A 93 10.78 -9.56 20.61
CA LYS A 93 12.18 -9.16 20.81
C LYS A 93 12.39 -7.70 20.48
N ASN A 94 13.33 -7.07 21.19
CA ASN A 94 13.73 -5.68 20.95
C ASN A 94 15.04 -5.64 20.18
N TYR A 95 15.10 -4.73 19.22
CA TYR A 95 16.25 -4.53 18.34
C TYR A 95 16.67 -3.06 18.34
N LEU A 96 17.97 -2.81 18.39
CA LEU A 96 18.56 -1.50 18.11
C LEU A 96 18.90 -1.42 16.62
N ILE A 97 18.74 -0.25 16.01
CA ILE A 97 18.91 -0.09 14.57
C ILE A 97 20.27 0.58 14.25
N PRO A 98 21.20 -0.15 13.59
CA PRO A 98 22.42 0.41 13.01
C PRO A 98 22.14 1.47 11.94
N SER A 99 23.12 2.36 11.68
CA SER A 99 23.00 3.43 10.68
C SER A 99 22.81 2.91 9.24
N ASP A 100 23.38 1.75 8.94
CA ASP A 100 23.31 1.08 7.64
C ASP A 100 22.20 0.02 7.55
N ALA A 101 21.34 -0.09 8.56
CA ALA A 101 20.30 -1.10 8.59
C ALA A 101 19.26 -0.85 7.47
N GLU A 102 19.06 -1.83 6.61
CA GLU A 102 18.05 -1.79 5.54
C GLU A 102 16.80 -2.54 6.00
N ILE A 103 15.93 -1.87 6.78
CA ILE A 103 14.69 -2.50 7.28
C ILE A 103 13.53 -1.91 6.48
N GLU A 104 12.97 -2.72 5.60
CA GLU A 104 11.90 -2.29 4.70
C GLU A 104 10.55 -2.94 5.04
N VAL A 105 10.56 -4.04 5.81
CA VAL A 105 9.41 -4.68 6.48
C VAL A 105 9.82 -5.15 7.88
N ASP A 106 8.84 -5.28 8.79
CA ASP A 106 9.08 -5.59 10.21
C ASP A 106 10.00 -6.79 10.45
N LYS A 107 9.91 -7.85 9.63
CA LYS A 107 10.76 -9.06 9.77
C LYS A 107 12.25 -8.82 9.47
N ASP A 108 12.59 -7.79 8.69
CA ASP A 108 13.98 -7.50 8.30
C ASP A 108 14.82 -7.10 9.51
N VAL A 109 14.16 -6.66 10.58
CA VAL A 109 14.80 -6.33 11.85
C VAL A 109 15.54 -7.52 12.46
N GLU A 110 15.10 -8.76 12.24
CA GLU A 110 15.81 -9.95 12.71
C GLU A 110 17.16 -10.11 12.01
N LEU A 111 17.25 -9.65 10.76
CA LEU A 111 18.46 -9.75 9.94
C LEU A 111 19.40 -8.56 10.18
N PHE A 112 18.88 -7.34 10.15
CA PHE A 112 19.69 -6.11 10.16
C PHE A 112 19.77 -5.42 11.53
N GLY A 113 18.87 -5.72 12.45
CA GLY A 113 18.87 -5.17 13.79
C GLY A 113 19.93 -5.80 14.71
N ILE A 114 20.16 -5.15 15.86
CA ILE A 114 20.96 -5.66 16.97
C ILE A 114 20.01 -6.16 18.06
N ASP A 115 19.93 -7.48 18.21
CA ASP A 115 19.12 -8.13 19.24
C ASP A 115 19.59 -7.71 20.65
N VAL A 116 18.71 -7.02 21.38
CA VAL A 116 18.97 -6.51 22.73
C VAL A 116 19.17 -7.66 23.72
N GLN A 117 18.38 -8.74 23.62
CA GLN A 117 18.50 -9.90 24.51
C GLN A 117 19.85 -10.58 24.32
N ARG A 118 20.28 -10.76 23.07
CA ARG A 118 21.61 -11.33 22.79
C ARG A 118 22.75 -10.45 23.31
N THR A 119 22.56 -9.13 23.30
CA THR A 119 23.53 -8.16 23.83
C THR A 119 23.60 -8.25 25.35
N LEU A 120 22.46 -8.31 26.02
CA LEU A 120 22.34 -8.55 27.46
C LEU A 120 23.04 -9.84 27.89
N GLU A 121 22.76 -10.95 27.21
CA GLU A 121 23.40 -12.24 27.53
C GLU A 121 24.92 -12.18 27.40
N ARG A 122 25.47 -11.41 26.44
CA ARG A 122 26.92 -11.26 26.28
C ARG A 122 27.55 -10.53 27.45
N PHE A 123 26.90 -9.51 28.01
CA PHE A 123 27.41 -8.79 29.18
C PHE A 123 27.21 -9.59 30.48
N SER A 124 26.19 -10.45 30.55
CA SER A 124 25.88 -11.25 31.73
C SER A 124 26.66 -12.59 31.81
N ARG A 125 26.97 -13.25 30.68
CA ARG A 125 27.65 -14.58 30.67
C ARG A 125 29.06 -14.57 31.30
N LYS A 126 29.67 -13.40 31.49
CA LYS A 126 31.01 -13.26 32.05
C LYS A 126 31.04 -12.69 33.47
N ASN A 127 29.88 -12.53 34.12
CA ASN A 127 29.78 -11.68 35.29
C ASN A 127 28.87 -12.23 36.39
N ARG A 128 29.38 -12.18 37.62
CA ARG A 128 28.56 -12.01 38.84
C ARG A 128 28.33 -10.51 39.13
N SER A 129 28.04 -9.70 38.11
CA SER A 129 27.80 -8.26 38.25
C SER A 129 26.57 -7.98 39.10
N TYR A 130 26.67 -6.97 39.97
CA TYR A 130 25.59 -6.59 40.88
C TYR A 130 24.54 -5.69 40.20
N VAL A 131 24.93 -4.82 39.26
CA VAL A 131 23.99 -3.91 38.55
C VAL A 131 24.45 -3.64 37.11
N THR A 132 23.63 -4.02 36.14
CA THR A 132 23.77 -3.62 34.74
C THR A 132 22.61 -2.71 34.38
N ILE A 133 22.89 -1.45 34.06
CA ILE A 133 21.86 -0.46 33.70
C ILE A 133 21.84 -0.33 32.18
N PHE A 134 20.68 -0.60 31.59
CA PHE A 134 20.42 -0.37 30.17
C PHE A 134 19.44 0.78 30.03
N ILE A 135 19.89 1.86 29.40
CA ILE A 135 19.05 3.01 29.07
C ILE A 135 18.96 3.06 27.55
N LEU A 136 17.74 2.90 27.05
CA LEU A 136 17.41 2.93 25.64
C LEU A 136 16.57 4.17 25.37
N ASP A 137 17.23 5.23 24.90
CA ASP A 137 16.57 6.44 24.40
C ASP A 137 16.23 6.22 22.92
N CYS A 138 15.37 5.24 22.68
CA CYS A 138 15.01 4.80 21.34
C CYS A 138 13.79 5.56 20.83
N CYS A 139 13.96 6.28 19.72
CA CYS A 139 12.81 6.63 18.89
C CYS A 139 12.31 5.36 18.20
N ARG A 140 11.01 5.11 18.24
CA ARG A 140 10.42 4.12 17.34
C ARG A 140 10.40 4.77 15.96
N PRO A 141 11.06 4.22 14.92
CA PRO A 141 10.87 4.74 13.59
C PRO A 141 9.39 4.52 13.28
N TYR A 142 8.61 5.61 13.29
CA TYR A 142 7.45 5.67 12.41
C TYR A 142 8.05 5.54 11.01
N LEU A 143 8.05 4.31 10.47
CA LEU A 143 8.19 4.08 9.03
C LEU A 143 7.37 5.18 8.37
N LEU A 144 8.07 6.10 7.72
CA LEU A 144 7.57 7.39 7.31
C LEU A 144 6.13 7.31 6.81
N LYS A 145 5.19 7.73 7.67
CA LYS A 145 3.93 8.35 7.24
C LYS A 145 4.31 9.68 6.57
N ASN A 146 4.96 9.62 5.41
CA ASN A 146 4.70 10.63 4.41
C ASN A 146 3.25 10.40 3.99
N THR A 147 2.32 10.98 4.73
CA THR A 147 0.92 11.12 4.35
C THR A 147 0.81 12.08 3.16
N GLU A 148 1.55 11.84 2.08
CA GLU A 148 0.96 12.08 0.77
C GLU A 148 -0.15 11.02 0.67
N LYS A 149 -1.39 11.50 0.87
CA LYS A 149 -2.61 10.69 0.94
C LYS A 149 -2.54 9.54 -0.07
N LEU A 150 -2.59 8.31 0.42
CA LEU A 150 -2.52 7.02 -0.29
C LEU A 150 -3.42 6.92 -1.54
N LYS A 151 -4.37 7.84 -1.67
CA LYS A 151 -5.14 8.14 -2.87
C LYS A 151 -5.60 9.61 -2.79
N ILE A 152 -5.19 10.49 -3.71
CA ILE A 152 -5.81 11.83 -3.80
C ILE A 152 -7.17 11.67 -4.46
N ILE A 153 -8.18 11.37 -3.66
CA ILE A 153 -9.57 11.45 -4.08
C ILE A 153 -9.87 12.95 -4.30
N PRO A 154 -10.30 13.39 -5.49
CA PRO A 154 -10.61 14.79 -5.76
C PRO A 154 -11.88 15.22 -5.03
N ASN A 155 -11.97 16.52 -4.71
CA ASN A 155 -13.23 17.15 -4.36
C ASN A 155 -13.85 17.68 -5.66
N ILE A 156 -14.97 17.11 -6.10
CA ILE A 156 -15.62 17.47 -7.37
C ILE A 156 -16.92 18.20 -7.03
N PRO A 157 -17.01 19.53 -7.24
CA PRO A 157 -18.22 20.30 -6.99
C PRO A 157 -19.43 19.75 -7.77
N GLN A 158 -20.63 19.88 -7.20
CA GLN A 158 -21.84 19.33 -7.84
C GLN A 158 -22.11 19.91 -9.24
N ASN A 159 -21.82 21.18 -9.48
CA ASN A 159 -21.99 21.85 -10.77
C ASN A 159 -20.89 21.50 -11.81
N SER A 160 -19.98 20.58 -11.49
CA SER A 160 -18.95 20.15 -12.43
C SER A 160 -19.53 19.31 -13.55
N HIS A 161 -19.01 19.50 -14.75
CA HIS A 161 -19.29 18.65 -15.91
C HIS A 161 -17.98 18.26 -16.58
N TRP A 162 -18.03 17.28 -17.49
CA TRP A 162 -16.87 16.89 -18.27
C TRP A 162 -17.05 17.29 -19.73
N GLY A 163 -15.99 17.80 -20.34
CA GLY A 163 -16.00 18.15 -21.75
C GLY A 163 -16.26 16.93 -22.63
N LEU A 164 -17.14 17.09 -23.63
CA LEU A 164 -17.51 16.01 -24.56
C LEU A 164 -16.35 15.61 -25.50
N ASN A 165 -15.37 16.50 -25.68
CA ASN A 165 -14.20 16.23 -26.52
C ASN A 165 -13.12 15.49 -25.71
N ALA A 166 -13.34 14.23 -25.37
CA ALA A 166 -12.34 13.42 -24.69
C ALA A 166 -11.18 13.00 -25.60
N TYR A 167 -10.01 12.83 -24.99
CA TYR A 167 -8.75 12.52 -25.66
C TYR A 167 -8.33 11.09 -25.38
N THR A 168 -7.88 10.36 -26.40
CA THR A 168 -7.21 9.08 -26.19
C THR A 168 -5.81 9.32 -25.63
N VAL A 169 -5.56 8.86 -24.41
CA VAL A 169 -4.26 9.01 -23.72
C VAL A 169 -3.40 7.76 -23.75
N ALA A 170 -4.00 6.60 -24.07
CA ALA A 170 -3.29 5.35 -24.32
C ALA A 170 -4.12 4.45 -25.25
N GLY A 171 -3.47 3.71 -26.16
CA GLY A 171 -4.13 2.83 -27.11
C GLY A 171 -4.82 3.56 -28.27
N GLY A 172 -5.98 3.06 -28.71
CA GLY A 172 -6.84 3.71 -29.72
C GLY A 172 -6.43 3.54 -31.18
N ARG A 173 -5.53 2.59 -31.49
CA ARG A 173 -5.15 2.24 -32.87
C ARG A 173 -5.65 0.85 -33.28
N GLY A 174 -6.73 0.38 -32.65
CA GLY A 174 -7.16 -1.01 -32.69
C GLY A 174 -6.35 -1.92 -31.75
N PRO A 175 -6.72 -3.21 -31.64
CA PRO A 175 -6.06 -4.13 -30.74
C PRO A 175 -4.61 -4.37 -31.16
N GLY A 176 -3.72 -4.65 -30.22
CA GLY A 176 -2.38 -5.11 -30.53
C GLY A 176 -1.44 -5.16 -29.33
N SER A 177 -0.29 -5.78 -29.53
CA SER A 177 0.67 -6.12 -28.47
C SER A 177 1.89 -5.19 -28.39
N THR A 178 2.02 -4.22 -29.30
CA THR A 178 3.04 -3.17 -29.21
C THR A 178 2.81 -2.27 -27.99
N LEU A 179 3.83 -1.54 -27.55
CA LEU A 179 3.76 -0.71 -26.35
C LEU A 179 2.89 0.56 -26.49
N ASN A 180 2.38 0.84 -27.68
CA ASN A 180 1.43 1.92 -27.96
C ASN A 180 0.01 1.41 -28.30
N ARG A 181 -0.22 0.09 -28.26
CA ARG A 181 -1.51 -0.54 -28.50
C ARG A 181 -1.96 -1.28 -27.25
N LEU A 182 -3.26 -1.27 -26.99
CA LEU A 182 -3.89 -2.02 -25.91
C LEU A 182 -4.78 -3.10 -26.53
N HIS A 183 -5.20 -4.07 -25.74
CA HIS A 183 -6.13 -5.11 -26.14
C HIS A 183 -7.04 -5.45 -24.95
N PHE A 184 -8.27 -4.93 -25.01
CA PHE A 184 -9.27 -4.99 -23.93
C PHE A 184 -8.71 -4.54 -22.57
N PRO A 185 -8.29 -3.27 -22.44
CA PRO A 185 -7.90 -2.75 -21.13
C PRO A 185 -9.10 -2.80 -20.17
N LYS A 186 -8.86 -3.23 -18.93
CA LYS A 186 -9.89 -3.33 -17.90
C LYS A 186 -9.67 -2.28 -16.82
N GLY A 187 -8.94 -2.61 -15.76
CA GLY A 187 -8.65 -1.70 -14.66
C GLY A 187 -7.54 -0.73 -14.99
N LEU A 188 -7.64 0.46 -14.39
CA LEU A 188 -6.62 1.48 -14.45
C LEU A 188 -6.48 2.20 -13.11
N PHE A 189 -5.28 2.73 -12.88
CA PHE A 189 -4.96 3.61 -11.77
C PHE A 189 -4.19 4.82 -12.29
N VAL A 190 -4.46 6.00 -11.74
CA VAL A 190 -3.76 7.24 -12.08
C VAL A 190 -3.05 7.75 -10.84
N ASP A 191 -1.73 7.94 -10.93
CA ASP A 191 -0.95 8.47 -9.82
C ASP A 191 -0.97 10.01 -9.77
N GLN A 192 -0.36 10.56 -8.72
CA GLN A 192 -0.26 12.01 -8.50
C GLN A 192 0.54 12.77 -9.57
N ASN A 193 1.35 12.05 -10.36
CA ASN A 193 2.10 12.58 -11.49
C ASN A 193 1.34 12.42 -12.81
N GLN A 194 0.07 12.00 -12.77
CA GLN A 194 -0.77 11.67 -13.93
C GLN A 194 -0.18 10.55 -14.79
N ALA A 195 0.65 9.68 -14.21
CA ALA A 195 0.99 8.43 -14.87
C ALA A 195 -0.15 7.42 -14.71
N ILE A 196 -0.44 6.71 -15.80
CA ILE A 196 -1.56 5.79 -15.91
C ILE A 196 -1.01 4.37 -15.91
N PHE A 197 -1.49 3.56 -14.98
CA PHE A 197 -1.20 2.13 -14.88
C PHE A 197 -2.42 1.38 -15.40
N ILE A 198 -2.23 0.49 -16.35
CA ILE A 198 -3.33 -0.14 -17.10
C ILE A 198 -3.17 -1.65 -17.04
N ALA A 199 -4.23 -2.34 -16.64
CA ALA A 199 -4.39 -3.77 -16.81
C ALA A 199 -4.83 -4.04 -18.26
N ASP A 200 -3.85 -4.35 -19.11
CA ASP A 200 -4.03 -4.63 -20.53
C ASP A 200 -4.36 -6.12 -20.70
N SER A 201 -5.61 -6.46 -20.37
CA SER A 201 -6.05 -7.81 -20.00
C SER A 201 -5.72 -8.85 -21.06
N SER A 202 -6.11 -8.64 -22.32
CA SER A 202 -5.89 -9.63 -23.39
C SER A 202 -4.45 -9.66 -23.92
N ASN A 203 -3.62 -8.71 -23.51
CA ASN A 203 -2.16 -8.78 -23.70
C ASN A 203 -1.43 -9.36 -22.48
N HIS A 204 -2.16 -9.77 -21.44
CA HIS A 204 -1.64 -10.39 -20.22
C HIS A 204 -0.50 -9.59 -19.57
N ARG A 205 -0.67 -8.26 -19.48
CA ARG A 205 0.38 -7.38 -18.97
C ARG A 205 -0.16 -6.18 -18.22
N ILE A 206 0.70 -5.57 -17.41
CA ILE A 206 0.51 -4.22 -16.88
C ILE A 206 1.42 -3.27 -17.65
N ILE A 207 0.85 -2.18 -18.16
CA ILE A 207 1.58 -1.13 -18.87
C ILE A 207 1.39 0.22 -18.18
N LYS A 208 2.47 1.00 -18.07
CA LYS A 208 2.50 2.35 -17.51
C LYS A 208 2.70 3.37 -18.62
N TYR A 209 1.85 4.38 -18.70
CA TYR A 209 2.08 5.56 -19.51
C TYR A 209 2.41 6.73 -18.58
N ASN A 210 3.58 7.34 -18.75
CA ASN A 210 3.84 8.62 -18.10
C ASN A 210 2.98 9.71 -18.75
N ARG A 211 2.75 10.82 -18.03
CA ARG A 211 2.00 11.96 -18.54
C ARG A 211 2.54 12.39 -19.92
N HIS A 212 1.63 12.53 -20.90
CA HIS A 212 1.93 12.88 -22.29
C HIS A 212 2.76 11.86 -23.11
N ALA A 213 3.09 10.69 -22.57
CA ALA A 213 3.77 9.65 -23.32
C ALA A 213 2.85 9.03 -24.38
N THR A 214 3.38 8.80 -25.58
CA THR A 214 2.66 8.10 -26.68
C THR A 214 2.97 6.61 -26.71
N ILE A 215 3.99 6.17 -25.98
CA ILE A 215 4.45 4.79 -25.85
C ILE A 215 4.51 4.45 -24.37
N GLY A 216 3.93 3.32 -23.98
CA GLY A 216 3.93 2.84 -22.60
C GLY A 216 5.20 2.06 -22.25
N GLN A 217 5.48 1.96 -20.96
CA GLN A 217 6.50 1.11 -20.37
C GLN A 217 5.82 -0.13 -19.79
N ARG A 218 6.24 -1.32 -20.22
CA ARG A 218 5.77 -2.57 -19.59
C ARG A 218 6.28 -2.65 -18.16
N LEU A 219 5.40 -2.91 -17.21
CA LEU A 219 5.75 -3.12 -15.81
C LEU A 219 5.85 -4.60 -15.44
N SER A 220 4.88 -5.40 -15.90
CA SER A 220 4.74 -6.81 -15.57
C SER A 220 3.98 -7.56 -16.66
N GLY A 221 4.09 -8.89 -16.65
CA GLY A 221 3.57 -9.75 -17.70
C GLY A 221 4.51 -9.80 -18.91
N GLN A 222 4.30 -10.79 -19.77
CA GLN A 222 5.04 -10.95 -21.01
C GLN A 222 4.08 -10.97 -22.20
N ARG A 223 4.58 -11.31 -23.39
CA ARG A 223 3.76 -11.44 -24.60
C ARG A 223 2.82 -12.65 -24.57
N ILE A 224 3.05 -13.58 -23.65
CA ILE A 224 2.35 -14.85 -23.52
C ILE A 224 1.80 -14.93 -22.10
N SER A 225 0.59 -15.48 -21.96
CA SER A 225 0.03 -15.80 -20.66
C SER A 225 0.87 -16.83 -19.92
N GLY A 226 0.78 -16.83 -18.60
CA GLY A 226 1.38 -17.89 -17.81
C GLY A 226 1.29 -17.66 -16.31
N TYR A 227 1.65 -18.69 -15.55
CA TYR A 227 1.52 -18.72 -14.09
C TYR A 227 2.86 -18.43 -13.38
N ARG A 228 3.99 -18.43 -14.09
CA ARG A 228 5.33 -18.24 -13.48
C ARG A 228 5.49 -16.82 -12.94
N LEU A 229 6.47 -16.65 -12.05
CA LEU A 229 6.83 -15.34 -11.50
C LEU A 229 7.16 -14.37 -12.65
N GLY A 230 6.43 -13.26 -12.74
CA GLY A 230 6.54 -12.27 -13.83
C GLY A 230 5.66 -12.51 -15.06
N GLN A 231 4.94 -13.63 -15.14
CA GLN A 231 3.86 -13.85 -16.12
C GLN A 231 2.50 -13.53 -15.48
N LEU A 232 1.58 -13.02 -16.30
CA LEU A 232 0.19 -12.78 -15.91
C LEU A 232 -0.72 -13.53 -16.88
N ASN A 233 -1.99 -13.67 -16.54
CA ASN A 233 -3.02 -14.20 -17.40
C ASN A 233 -4.33 -13.43 -17.16
N GLY A 234 -4.61 -12.47 -18.04
CA GLY A 234 -5.88 -11.74 -18.00
C GLY A 234 -6.00 -10.83 -16.78
N PRO A 235 -5.01 -9.97 -16.47
CA PRO A 235 -5.12 -9.09 -15.33
C PRO A 235 -6.33 -8.19 -15.49
N SER A 236 -7.20 -8.14 -14.49
CA SER A 236 -8.45 -7.37 -14.51
C SER A 236 -8.29 -6.01 -13.85
N ASN A 237 -7.37 -5.86 -12.90
CA ASN A 237 -7.14 -4.60 -12.19
C ASN A 237 -5.69 -4.41 -11.73
N VAL A 238 -5.31 -3.14 -11.59
CA VAL A 238 -4.03 -2.73 -11.01
C VAL A 238 -4.21 -1.46 -10.19
N ILE A 239 -3.61 -1.42 -9.00
CA ILE A 239 -3.44 -0.21 -8.19
C ILE A 239 -1.98 -0.03 -7.82
N PHE A 240 -1.57 1.20 -7.54
CA PHE A 240 -0.20 1.51 -7.12
C PHE A 240 -0.19 2.01 -5.67
N ASP A 241 0.62 1.37 -4.84
CA ASP A 241 0.97 1.83 -3.51
C ASP A 241 2.23 2.69 -3.59
N ILE A 242 2.03 3.99 -3.42
CA ILE A 242 3.09 5.00 -3.44
C ILE A 242 4.10 4.80 -2.31
N ASN A 243 3.65 4.35 -1.13
CA ASN A 243 4.49 4.27 0.07
C ASN A 243 5.54 3.16 -0.09
N SER A 244 5.12 1.98 -0.53
CA SER A 244 6.04 0.86 -0.78
C SER A 244 6.63 0.86 -2.19
N LYS A 245 6.26 1.83 -3.05
CA LYS A 245 6.60 1.85 -4.49
C LYS A 245 6.28 0.51 -5.17
N SER A 246 5.12 -0.06 -4.84
CA SER A 246 4.67 -1.35 -5.36
C SER A 246 3.35 -1.22 -6.10
N TYR A 247 3.07 -2.16 -6.99
CA TYR A 247 1.75 -2.26 -7.60
C TYR A 247 1.11 -3.60 -7.24
N ILE A 248 -0.19 -3.56 -6.99
CA ILE A 248 -1.01 -4.71 -6.67
C ILE A 248 -1.85 -5.03 -7.89
N ILE A 249 -1.77 -6.28 -8.33
CA ILE A 249 -2.41 -6.76 -9.55
C ILE A 249 -3.39 -7.84 -9.18
N CYS A 250 -4.61 -7.71 -9.69
CA CYS A 250 -5.49 -8.83 -9.78
C CYS A 250 -5.26 -9.58 -11.10
N ASP A 251 -4.80 -10.82 -10.98
CA ASP A 251 -4.43 -11.72 -12.08
C ASP A 251 -5.54 -12.77 -12.26
N ASP A 252 -6.70 -12.31 -12.74
CA ASP A 252 -8.01 -12.99 -12.71
C ASP A 252 -7.97 -14.45 -13.20
N HIS A 253 -7.48 -14.71 -14.42
CA HIS A 253 -7.49 -16.08 -14.94
C HIS A 253 -6.45 -17.00 -14.27
N ASN A 254 -5.44 -16.44 -13.60
CA ASN A 254 -4.55 -17.21 -12.73
C ASN A 254 -5.08 -17.33 -11.30
N ARG A 255 -6.27 -16.77 -11.02
CA ARG A 255 -6.97 -16.82 -9.73
C ARG A 255 -6.14 -16.36 -8.54
N ARG A 256 -5.40 -15.25 -8.70
CA ARG A 256 -4.49 -14.74 -7.66
C ARG A 256 -4.39 -13.22 -7.65
N VAL A 257 -4.00 -12.68 -6.49
CA VAL A 257 -3.62 -11.27 -6.32
C VAL A 257 -2.14 -11.21 -5.97
N LEU A 258 -1.39 -10.44 -6.73
CA LEU A 258 0.06 -10.28 -6.59
C LEU A 258 0.40 -8.85 -6.18
N ARG A 259 1.48 -8.69 -5.41
CA ARG A 259 2.09 -7.39 -5.14
C ARG A 259 3.54 -7.41 -5.60
N TYR A 260 3.89 -6.48 -6.49
CA TYR A 260 5.20 -6.35 -7.12
C TYR A 260 5.92 -5.13 -6.56
N PHE A 261 7.05 -5.34 -5.90
CA PHE A 261 7.87 -4.27 -5.33
C PHE A 261 8.92 -3.81 -6.34
N ARG A 262 8.89 -2.53 -6.73
CA ARG A 262 9.90 -1.93 -7.62
C ARG A 262 11.04 -1.33 -6.80
N ARG A 263 11.88 -2.19 -6.24
CA ARG A 263 13.13 -1.82 -5.52
C ARG A 263 14.36 -2.15 -6.37
N SER A 264 15.56 -1.87 -5.87
CA SER A 264 16.83 -2.23 -6.51
C SER A 264 16.91 -3.72 -6.84
N LYS A 265 16.36 -4.56 -5.95
CA LYS A 265 16.09 -5.99 -6.18
C LYS A 265 14.58 -6.22 -6.20
N PRO A 266 13.94 -6.26 -7.39
CA PRO A 266 12.51 -6.44 -7.49
C PRO A 266 12.10 -7.85 -7.04
N TYR A 267 11.01 -7.95 -6.29
CA TYR A 267 10.42 -9.22 -5.90
C TYR A 267 8.89 -9.12 -5.91
N VAL A 268 8.24 -10.28 -5.86
CA VAL A 268 6.78 -10.42 -5.94
C VAL A 268 6.32 -11.28 -4.78
N ILE A 269 5.23 -10.87 -4.14
CA ILE A 269 4.53 -11.69 -3.16
C ILE A 269 3.11 -11.97 -3.64
N THR A 270 2.57 -13.11 -3.24
CA THR A 270 1.16 -13.43 -3.43
C THR A 270 0.37 -12.95 -2.21
N ILE A 271 -0.64 -12.11 -2.43
CA ILE A 271 -1.56 -11.63 -1.40
C ILE A 271 -2.70 -12.62 -1.19
N ALA A 272 -3.20 -13.21 -2.28
CA ALA A 272 -4.30 -14.16 -2.25
C ALA A 272 -4.20 -15.15 -3.41
N GLU A 273 -4.56 -16.40 -3.17
CA GLU A 273 -4.66 -17.48 -4.17
C GLU A 273 -6.07 -18.08 -4.19
N ASN A 274 -6.38 -18.80 -5.25
CA ASN A 274 -7.69 -19.43 -5.50
C ASN A 274 -8.86 -18.44 -5.47
N ILE A 275 -8.61 -17.18 -5.83
CA ILE A 275 -9.58 -16.10 -5.85
C ILE A 275 -9.84 -15.65 -7.29
N GLN A 276 -11.08 -15.73 -7.76
CA GLN A 276 -11.46 -15.08 -9.02
C GLN A 276 -11.62 -13.57 -8.77
N CYS A 277 -10.48 -12.89 -8.74
CA CYS A 277 -10.44 -11.48 -8.42
C CYS A 277 -10.87 -10.64 -9.63
N TYR A 278 -11.51 -9.50 -9.37
CA TYR A 278 -11.84 -8.55 -10.45
C TYR A 278 -11.43 -7.12 -10.14
N GLY A 279 -11.63 -6.68 -8.89
CA GLY A 279 -11.29 -5.36 -8.40
C GLY A 279 -10.38 -5.46 -7.18
N VAL A 280 -9.41 -4.56 -7.12
CA VAL A 280 -8.55 -4.38 -5.94
C VAL A 280 -8.59 -2.92 -5.51
N ALA A 281 -8.58 -2.70 -4.20
CA ALA A 281 -8.47 -1.38 -3.58
C ALA A 281 -7.56 -1.46 -2.36
N MET A 282 -7.03 -0.33 -1.92
CA MET A 282 -6.20 -0.23 -0.72
C MET A 282 -6.67 0.96 0.10
N ASP A 283 -6.79 0.78 1.41
CA ASP A 283 -7.14 1.87 2.33
C ASP A 283 -5.91 2.65 2.79
N ASN A 284 -6.13 3.67 3.61
CA ASN A 284 -5.06 4.52 4.13
C ASN A 284 -4.17 3.83 5.19
N GLU A 285 -4.55 2.63 5.63
CA GLU A 285 -3.79 1.81 6.58
C GLU A 285 -2.93 0.76 5.85
N GLY A 286 -3.09 0.64 4.53
CA GLY A 286 -2.36 -0.32 3.69
C GLY A 286 -3.04 -1.68 3.57
N SER A 287 -4.26 -1.84 4.11
CA SER A 287 -5.02 -3.08 3.94
C SER A 287 -5.53 -3.19 2.51
N ILE A 288 -5.43 -4.38 1.93
CA ILE A 288 -5.81 -4.65 0.54
C ILE A 288 -7.18 -5.29 0.51
N TYR A 289 -8.09 -4.73 -0.27
CA TYR A 289 -9.43 -5.24 -0.48
C TYR A 289 -9.49 -5.88 -1.87
N VAL A 290 -10.18 -7.00 -1.97
CA VAL A 290 -10.29 -7.79 -3.21
C VAL A 290 -11.72 -8.26 -3.35
N SER A 291 -12.37 -7.96 -4.47
CA SER A 291 -13.64 -8.61 -4.83
C SER A 291 -13.37 -10.03 -5.32
N ASN A 292 -14.15 -10.98 -4.83
CA ASN A 292 -14.17 -12.35 -5.30
C ASN A 292 -15.48 -12.60 -6.03
N ALA A 293 -15.41 -12.59 -7.37
CA ALA A 293 -16.59 -12.69 -8.21
C ALA A 293 -17.30 -14.05 -8.06
N GLU A 294 -16.53 -15.13 -7.91
CA GLU A 294 -17.00 -16.51 -7.75
C GLU A 294 -17.66 -16.75 -6.39
N ARG A 295 -17.09 -16.19 -5.32
CA ARG A 295 -17.63 -16.35 -3.96
C ARG A 295 -18.65 -15.29 -3.55
N HIS A 296 -18.90 -14.31 -4.41
CA HIS A 296 -19.87 -13.24 -4.18
C HIS A 296 -19.60 -12.48 -2.86
N GLU A 297 -18.33 -12.10 -2.67
CA GLU A 297 -17.86 -11.42 -1.47
C GLU A 297 -16.74 -10.43 -1.80
N VAL A 298 -16.46 -9.52 -0.87
CA VAL A 298 -15.23 -8.74 -0.84
C VAL A 298 -14.45 -9.13 0.41
N ARG A 299 -13.16 -9.42 0.24
CA ARG A 299 -12.24 -9.76 1.33
C ARG A 299 -11.24 -8.64 1.56
N ARG A 300 -10.94 -8.32 2.82
CA ARG A 300 -9.85 -7.45 3.24
C ARG A 300 -8.67 -8.30 3.71
N TYR A 301 -7.46 -7.92 3.34
CA TYR A 301 -6.20 -8.53 3.74
C TYR A 301 -5.35 -7.47 4.45
N GLY A 302 -5.29 -7.55 5.78
CA GLY A 302 -4.37 -6.79 6.63
C GLY A 302 -3.09 -7.57 6.96
N ALA A 303 -2.15 -6.92 7.66
CA ALA A 303 -0.86 -7.53 8.05
C ALA A 303 -1.04 -8.82 8.89
N ASP A 304 -2.05 -8.84 9.76
CA ASP A 304 -2.37 -9.96 10.66
C ASP A 304 -3.48 -10.88 10.12
N GLU A 305 -3.92 -10.70 8.87
CA GLU A 305 -5.06 -11.40 8.27
C GLU A 305 -4.65 -12.16 6.98
N PRO A 306 -3.80 -13.21 7.07
CA PRO A 306 -3.22 -13.85 5.88
C PRO A 306 -4.24 -14.55 4.98
N HIS A 307 -5.41 -14.93 5.51
CA HIS A 307 -6.52 -15.52 4.74
C HIS A 307 -7.58 -14.49 4.33
N GLY A 308 -7.42 -13.24 4.77
CA GLY A 308 -8.38 -12.16 4.62
C GLY A 308 -9.70 -12.37 5.36
N VAL A 309 -10.41 -11.28 5.61
CA VAL A 309 -11.70 -11.23 6.31
C VAL A 309 -12.79 -10.76 5.34
N VAL A 310 -13.95 -11.39 5.35
CA VAL A 310 -15.10 -10.95 4.54
C VAL A 310 -15.66 -9.66 5.11
N VAL A 311 -15.71 -8.61 4.27
CA VAL A 311 -16.18 -7.26 4.67
C VAL A 311 -17.42 -6.80 3.91
N ALA A 312 -17.79 -7.50 2.83
CA ALA A 312 -19.06 -7.30 2.12
C ALA A 312 -19.50 -8.60 1.45
N GLY A 313 -20.81 -8.86 1.40
CA GLY A 313 -21.36 -10.11 0.86
C GLY A 313 -21.09 -11.33 1.74
N GLY A 314 -20.72 -12.47 1.13
CA GLY A 314 -20.39 -13.71 1.84
C GLY A 314 -21.59 -14.51 2.36
N ASN A 315 -22.82 -14.01 2.17
CA ASN A 315 -24.06 -14.69 2.56
C ASN A 315 -24.74 -15.40 1.37
N GLY A 316 -23.92 -15.99 0.49
CA GLY A 316 -24.35 -16.61 -0.76
C GLY A 316 -24.73 -15.61 -1.86
N GLN A 317 -24.98 -16.13 -3.06
CA GLN A 317 -25.43 -15.33 -4.20
C GLN A 317 -26.86 -14.82 -3.97
N GLY A 318 -27.11 -13.53 -4.23
CA GLY A 318 -28.49 -13.02 -4.23
C GLY A 318 -28.59 -11.51 -4.23
N ARG A 319 -29.84 -11.00 -4.13
CA ARG A 319 -30.19 -9.57 -4.23
C ARG A 319 -30.44 -8.88 -2.90
N ARG A 320 -30.46 -9.62 -1.79
CA ARG A 320 -30.66 -9.02 -0.47
C ARG A 320 -29.48 -8.10 -0.10
N LEU A 321 -29.64 -7.24 0.92
CA LEU A 321 -28.65 -6.21 1.25
C LEU A 321 -27.36 -6.75 1.88
N GLN A 322 -27.38 -7.99 2.37
CA GLN A 322 -26.21 -8.72 2.87
C GLN A 322 -25.60 -9.66 1.83
N GLN A 323 -26.15 -9.71 0.61
CA GLN A 323 -25.72 -10.59 -0.48
C GLN A 323 -25.15 -9.79 -1.64
N LEU A 324 -24.27 -10.43 -2.40
CA LEU A 324 -23.75 -9.94 -3.68
C LEU A 324 -24.03 -11.00 -4.75
N SER A 325 -23.90 -10.60 -6.01
CA SER A 325 -23.95 -11.46 -7.19
C SER A 325 -22.93 -10.95 -8.20
N HIS A 326 -21.83 -11.69 -8.31
CA HIS A 326 -20.70 -11.38 -9.19
C HIS A 326 -20.12 -9.96 -8.99
N PRO A 327 -19.57 -9.65 -7.79
CA PRO A 327 -18.96 -8.35 -7.53
C PRO A 327 -17.71 -8.14 -8.39
N THR A 328 -17.65 -7.01 -9.10
CA THR A 328 -16.53 -6.69 -10.00
C THR A 328 -15.58 -5.66 -9.40
N TYR A 329 -15.80 -4.36 -9.60
CA TYR A 329 -14.94 -3.33 -9.01
C TYR A 329 -15.35 -2.99 -7.60
N ILE A 330 -14.36 -2.47 -6.87
CA ILE A 330 -14.53 -1.95 -5.52
C ILE A 330 -13.84 -0.61 -5.37
N PHE A 331 -14.37 0.22 -4.48
CA PHE A 331 -13.74 1.43 -3.98
C PHE A 331 -13.80 1.41 -2.46
N VAL A 332 -12.72 1.84 -1.81
CA VAL A 332 -12.67 1.99 -0.35
C VAL A 332 -12.43 3.45 -0.02
N ASP A 333 -13.28 4.03 0.82
CA ASP A 333 -13.15 5.42 1.27
C ASP A 333 -12.27 5.55 2.53
N LYS A 334 -12.07 6.80 2.96
CA LYS A 334 -11.23 7.12 4.13
C LYS A 334 -11.74 6.52 5.44
N ASP A 335 -13.03 6.18 5.50
CA ASP A 335 -13.70 5.63 6.68
C ASP A 335 -13.79 4.09 6.58
N GLN A 336 -13.04 3.50 5.64
CA GLN A 336 -13.02 2.07 5.32
C GLN A 336 -14.39 1.53 4.87
N SER A 337 -15.27 2.38 4.35
CA SER A 337 -16.50 1.91 3.70
C SER A 337 -16.17 1.33 2.33
N VAL A 338 -16.77 0.19 2.00
CA VAL A 338 -16.54 -0.54 0.75
C VAL A 338 -17.73 -0.35 -0.19
N TYR A 339 -17.49 0.25 -1.34
CA TYR A 339 -18.45 0.38 -2.43
C TYR A 339 -18.17 -0.73 -3.43
N VAL A 340 -19.20 -1.46 -3.83
CA VAL A 340 -19.06 -2.66 -4.66
C VAL A 340 -19.98 -2.56 -5.87
N SER A 341 -19.43 -2.79 -7.06
CA SER A 341 -20.23 -3.02 -8.26
C SER A 341 -20.76 -4.43 -8.21
N ASP A 342 -22.02 -4.53 -7.82
CA ASP A 342 -22.74 -5.79 -7.70
C ASP A 342 -23.36 -6.12 -9.06
N SER A 343 -22.49 -6.52 -10.00
CA SER A 343 -22.72 -6.39 -11.44
C SER A 343 -23.94 -7.16 -11.93
N TRP A 344 -24.18 -8.38 -11.43
CA TRP A 344 -25.35 -9.17 -11.85
C TRP A 344 -26.64 -8.76 -11.13
N ASN A 345 -26.56 -7.85 -10.17
CA ASN A 345 -27.72 -7.26 -9.51
C ASN A 345 -28.03 -5.83 -10.02
N ASP A 346 -27.24 -5.31 -10.97
CA ASP A 346 -27.41 -4.00 -11.60
C ASP A 346 -27.45 -2.84 -10.61
N ARG A 347 -26.55 -2.88 -9.62
CA ARG A 347 -26.46 -1.88 -8.56
C ARG A 347 -25.03 -1.63 -8.11
N VAL A 348 -24.83 -0.49 -7.48
CA VAL A 348 -23.69 -0.25 -6.58
C VAL A 348 -24.21 -0.21 -5.16
N ILE A 349 -23.55 -0.94 -4.28
CA ILE A 349 -23.93 -1.09 -2.87
C ILE A 349 -22.72 -0.80 -1.98
N LYS A 350 -22.95 0.01 -0.94
CA LYS A 350 -21.94 0.49 0.02
C LYS A 350 -22.12 -0.22 1.35
N TRP A 351 -21.07 -0.81 1.88
CA TRP A 351 -20.99 -1.25 3.27
C TRP A 351 -20.14 -0.27 4.05
N SER A 352 -20.70 0.32 5.11
CA SER A 352 -19.89 0.98 6.14
C SER A 352 -19.02 -0.06 6.85
N LYS A 353 -17.91 0.38 7.44
CA LYS A 353 -17.04 -0.49 8.24
C LYS A 353 -17.86 -1.28 9.27
N ASP A 354 -17.64 -2.60 9.30
CA ASP A 354 -18.29 -3.57 10.20
C ASP A 354 -19.82 -3.73 10.03
N ALA A 355 -20.43 -3.10 9.02
CA ALA A 355 -21.86 -3.23 8.74
C ALA A 355 -22.23 -4.66 8.32
N LYS A 356 -23.40 -5.13 8.74
CA LYS A 356 -23.92 -6.47 8.40
C LYS A 356 -24.62 -6.53 7.05
N GLU A 357 -25.08 -5.38 6.57
CA GLU A 357 -25.72 -5.22 5.27
C GLU A 357 -25.32 -3.88 4.64
N GLY A 358 -25.47 -3.78 3.33
CA GLY A 358 -25.11 -2.61 2.57
C GLY A 358 -26.30 -1.72 2.24
N VAL A 359 -26.00 -0.50 1.81
CA VAL A 359 -26.98 0.48 1.31
C VAL A 359 -26.76 0.66 -0.18
N ILE A 360 -27.84 0.58 -0.97
CA ILE A 360 -27.77 0.83 -2.42
C ILE A 360 -27.52 2.32 -2.64
N VAL A 361 -26.44 2.64 -3.36
CA VAL A 361 -26.01 4.02 -3.63
C VAL A 361 -26.07 4.39 -5.12
N ALA A 362 -26.26 3.42 -6.02
CA ALA A 362 -26.59 3.66 -7.43
C ALA A 362 -27.35 2.46 -8.02
N GLY A 363 -28.26 2.73 -8.96
CA GLY A 363 -29.06 1.69 -9.61
C GLY A 363 -30.05 0.99 -8.66
N GLY A 364 -30.16 -0.33 -8.77
CA GLY A 364 -31.01 -1.14 -7.88
C GLY A 364 -32.50 -1.16 -8.21
N ARG A 365 -32.92 -0.54 -9.32
CA ARG A 365 -34.29 -0.60 -9.87
C ARG A 365 -34.43 -1.60 -11.02
N GLY A 366 -33.65 -2.69 -10.96
CA GLY A 366 -33.53 -3.69 -12.01
C GLY A 366 -32.64 -3.26 -13.17
N GLN A 367 -32.38 -4.21 -14.06
CA GLN A 367 -31.61 -4.00 -15.29
C GLN A 367 -32.34 -3.01 -16.21
N GLY A 368 -31.62 -2.03 -16.76
CA GLY A 368 -32.16 -1.12 -17.76
C GLY A 368 -31.27 0.07 -18.04
N SER A 369 -31.76 1.00 -18.87
CA SER A 369 -31.02 2.18 -19.33
C SER A 369 -31.61 3.50 -18.83
N ASN A 370 -32.70 3.46 -18.07
CA ASN A 370 -33.25 4.65 -17.41
C ASN A 370 -32.26 5.26 -16.43
N ARG A 371 -32.52 6.50 -16.01
CA ARG A 371 -31.65 7.23 -15.08
C ARG A 371 -31.61 6.64 -13.66
N THR A 372 -32.51 5.72 -13.33
CA THR A 372 -32.55 5.00 -12.04
C THR A 372 -31.97 3.58 -12.14
N GLN A 373 -31.56 3.16 -13.34
CA GLN A 373 -31.16 1.79 -13.65
C GLN A 373 -29.72 1.74 -14.15
N LEU A 374 -29.11 0.58 -13.94
CA LEU A 374 -27.81 0.20 -14.48
C LEU A 374 -27.98 -1.10 -15.27
N ASN A 375 -26.95 -1.47 -16.03
CA ASN A 375 -26.90 -2.73 -16.75
C ASN A 375 -25.46 -3.26 -16.72
N ASN A 376 -25.23 -4.26 -15.86
CA ASN A 376 -23.91 -4.85 -15.61
C ASN A 376 -22.83 -3.80 -15.24
N PRO A 377 -23.02 -3.00 -14.18
CA PRO A 377 -22.06 -1.97 -13.79
C PRO A 377 -20.70 -2.58 -13.44
N THR A 378 -19.61 -1.95 -13.88
CA THR A 378 -18.24 -2.39 -13.65
C THR A 378 -17.46 -1.37 -12.81
N GLY A 379 -16.63 -0.51 -13.40
CA GLY A 379 -15.78 0.45 -12.67
C GLY A 379 -16.55 1.39 -11.75
N ILE A 380 -15.99 1.62 -10.56
CA ILE A 380 -16.49 2.61 -9.60
C ILE A 380 -15.35 3.51 -9.15
N VAL A 381 -15.62 4.80 -9.10
CA VAL A 381 -14.84 5.76 -8.31
C VAL A 381 -15.80 6.64 -7.51
N VAL A 382 -15.36 7.08 -6.33
CA VAL A 382 -16.13 7.98 -5.45
C VAL A 382 -15.27 9.19 -5.16
N ASP A 383 -15.86 10.39 -5.22
CA ASP A 383 -15.18 11.64 -4.87
C ASP A 383 -15.22 11.93 -3.36
N ARG A 384 -14.61 13.03 -2.91
CA ARG A 384 -14.59 13.38 -1.47
C ARG A 384 -15.95 13.77 -0.91
N LEU A 385 -16.91 14.12 -1.75
CA LEU A 385 -18.28 14.46 -1.33
C LEU A 385 -19.17 13.22 -1.24
N GLY A 386 -18.64 12.03 -1.57
CA GLY A 386 -19.40 10.79 -1.58
C GLY A 386 -20.17 10.55 -2.89
N THR A 387 -19.96 11.38 -3.92
CA THR A 387 -20.59 11.17 -5.22
C THR A 387 -20.00 9.92 -5.88
N VAL A 388 -20.87 9.02 -6.32
CA VAL A 388 -20.50 7.74 -6.93
C VAL A 388 -20.52 7.86 -8.45
N TYR A 389 -19.45 7.43 -9.10
CA TYR A 389 -19.33 7.38 -10.55
C TYR A 389 -19.18 5.93 -10.99
N VAL A 390 -20.00 5.52 -11.96
CA VAL A 390 -20.15 4.11 -12.33
C VAL A 390 -20.01 3.94 -13.83
N ALA A 391 -19.15 3.01 -14.26
CA ALA A 391 -19.14 2.54 -15.63
C ALA A 391 -20.34 1.60 -15.83
N ASP A 392 -21.38 2.11 -16.49
CA ASP A 392 -22.60 1.37 -16.81
C ASP A 392 -22.37 0.60 -18.11
N GLN A 393 -21.60 -0.49 -17.98
CA GLN A 393 -20.85 -1.13 -19.05
C GLN A 393 -21.71 -1.52 -20.26
N ARG A 394 -22.85 -2.20 -20.05
CA ARG A 394 -23.71 -2.63 -21.16
C ARG A 394 -24.55 -1.50 -21.75
N ASN A 395 -24.67 -0.38 -21.05
CA ASN A 395 -25.29 0.84 -21.56
C ASN A 395 -24.26 1.82 -22.15
N ASN A 396 -22.98 1.45 -22.26
CA ASN A 396 -21.92 2.22 -22.93
C ASN A 396 -21.74 3.67 -22.43
N ARG A 397 -21.95 3.88 -21.13
CA ARG A 397 -21.91 5.22 -20.51
C ARG A 397 -21.24 5.20 -19.14
N VAL A 398 -20.85 6.38 -18.68
CA VAL A 398 -20.49 6.62 -17.28
C VAL A 398 -21.60 7.47 -16.65
N MET A 399 -22.07 7.01 -15.50
CA MET A 399 -23.12 7.66 -14.74
C MET A 399 -22.57 8.22 -13.43
N ARG A 400 -23.15 9.32 -12.95
CA ARG A 400 -22.86 9.96 -11.66
C ARG A 400 -24.10 9.96 -10.78
N TRP A 401 -23.97 9.53 -9.53
CA TRP A 401 -24.99 9.61 -8.48
C TRP A 401 -24.46 10.43 -7.31
N TYR A 402 -25.16 11.50 -6.95
CA TYR A 402 -24.91 12.20 -5.69
C TYR A 402 -25.40 11.36 -4.51
N ASP A 403 -24.87 11.67 -3.34
CA ASP A 403 -25.35 11.06 -2.10
C ASP A 403 -26.87 11.26 -1.96
N SER A 404 -27.57 10.17 -1.61
CA SER A 404 -29.04 10.12 -1.50
C SER A 404 -29.85 10.48 -2.76
N ALA A 405 -29.23 10.61 -3.95
CA ALA A 405 -29.96 10.87 -5.19
C ALA A 405 -30.79 9.67 -5.67
N SER A 406 -32.01 9.91 -6.12
CA SER A 406 -32.90 8.85 -6.63
C SER A 406 -32.57 8.40 -8.06
N TYR A 407 -31.81 9.18 -8.82
CA TYR A 407 -31.38 8.92 -10.19
C TYR A 407 -29.99 9.50 -10.46
N GLY A 408 -29.34 9.05 -11.53
CA GLY A 408 -28.00 9.48 -11.94
C GLY A 408 -27.99 10.36 -13.19
N ASP A 409 -26.91 11.11 -13.36
CA ASP A 409 -26.57 11.88 -14.55
C ASP A 409 -25.65 11.08 -15.47
N VAL A 410 -25.87 11.16 -16.79
CA VAL A 410 -24.88 10.68 -17.77
C VAL A 410 -23.78 11.74 -17.88
N ILE A 411 -22.53 11.36 -17.63
CA ILE A 411 -21.39 12.30 -17.69
C ILE A 411 -20.41 12.01 -18.84
N ALA A 412 -20.44 10.81 -19.41
CA ALA A 412 -19.65 10.42 -20.57
C ALA A 412 -20.32 9.23 -21.29
N GLY A 413 -20.11 9.11 -22.60
CA GLY A 413 -20.70 8.04 -23.40
C GLY A 413 -22.17 8.30 -23.77
N GLY A 414 -22.88 7.23 -24.11
CA GLY A 414 -24.29 7.25 -24.50
C GLY A 414 -24.85 5.84 -24.60
N LEU A 415 -26.12 5.68 -24.97
CA LEU A 415 -26.78 4.37 -24.99
C LEU A 415 -26.33 3.44 -26.13
N ILE A 416 -25.62 3.98 -27.11
CA ILE A 416 -25.16 3.27 -28.32
C ILE A 416 -23.63 3.22 -28.28
N PRO A 417 -23.00 2.06 -28.50
CA PRO A 417 -21.55 1.97 -28.54
C PRO A 417 -20.99 2.76 -29.74
N GLY A 418 -19.81 3.33 -29.56
CA GLY A 418 -19.09 4.00 -30.64
C GLY A 418 -17.68 4.41 -30.22
N ASP A 419 -16.92 5.00 -31.14
CA ASP A 419 -15.49 5.30 -30.99
C ASP A 419 -15.15 6.80 -31.16
N HIS A 420 -16.15 7.66 -31.35
CA HIS A 420 -15.97 9.11 -31.32
C HIS A 420 -15.55 9.60 -29.91
N ALA A 421 -15.18 10.88 -29.80
CA ALA A 421 -14.60 11.44 -28.57
C ALA A 421 -15.48 11.21 -27.32
N ASN A 422 -16.79 11.45 -27.40
CA ASN A 422 -17.74 11.21 -26.30
C ASN A 422 -18.48 9.86 -26.39
N GLN A 423 -18.03 8.93 -27.24
CA GLN A 423 -18.64 7.60 -27.35
C GLN A 423 -17.72 6.59 -26.67
N LEU A 424 -18.36 5.64 -25.98
CA LEU A 424 -17.68 4.54 -25.30
C LEU A 424 -18.23 3.23 -25.83
N ASN A 425 -17.49 2.14 -25.65
CA ASN A 425 -17.90 0.80 -26.00
C ASN A 425 -17.43 -0.17 -24.91
N LYS A 426 -18.39 -0.61 -24.09
CA LYS A 426 -18.16 -1.42 -22.88
C LYS A 426 -17.07 -0.83 -21.97
N PRO A 427 -17.29 0.38 -21.39
CA PRO A 427 -16.34 0.93 -20.44
C PRO A 427 -16.21 0.00 -19.23
N GLU A 428 -14.97 -0.16 -18.74
CA GLU A 428 -14.66 -1.00 -17.59
C GLU A 428 -14.15 -0.20 -16.39
N GLY A 429 -12.84 0.03 -16.28
CA GLY A 429 -12.28 0.79 -15.16
C GLY A 429 -12.51 2.29 -15.27
N LEU A 430 -12.64 2.94 -14.11
CA LEU A 430 -12.66 4.40 -13.96
C LEU A 430 -11.52 4.82 -13.01
N ALA A 431 -10.93 5.98 -13.27
CA ALA A 431 -10.00 6.64 -12.35
C ALA A 431 -10.12 8.16 -12.46
N PHE A 432 -9.90 8.86 -11.36
CA PHE A 432 -9.71 10.30 -11.37
C PHE A 432 -8.24 10.65 -11.18
N ASP A 433 -7.78 11.74 -11.78
CA ASP A 433 -6.57 12.41 -11.32
C ASP A 433 -6.89 13.41 -10.19
N ARG A 434 -5.83 14.01 -9.62
CA ARG A 434 -5.94 15.01 -8.55
C ARG A 434 -6.72 16.28 -8.93
N LEU A 435 -6.89 16.54 -10.23
CA LEU A 435 -7.61 17.71 -10.75
C LEU A 435 -9.10 17.41 -10.95
N GLY A 436 -9.53 16.14 -10.84
CA GLY A 436 -10.91 15.72 -11.11
C GLY A 436 -11.16 15.31 -12.57
N ASN A 437 -10.11 15.18 -13.40
CA ASN A 437 -10.28 14.65 -14.76
C ASN A 437 -10.58 13.15 -14.69
N LEU A 438 -11.56 12.71 -15.48
CA LEU A 438 -12.00 11.32 -15.52
C LEU A 438 -11.26 10.55 -16.61
N TYR A 439 -10.67 9.43 -16.22
CA TYR A 439 -10.07 8.44 -17.11
C TYR A 439 -10.98 7.22 -17.17
N VAL A 440 -11.27 6.77 -18.39
CA VAL A 440 -12.15 5.63 -18.65
C VAL A 440 -11.40 4.59 -19.47
N ALA A 441 -11.35 3.34 -19.00
CA ALA A 441 -10.92 2.22 -19.83
C ALA A 441 -12.06 1.85 -20.78
N ASP A 442 -11.97 2.36 -22.01
CA ASP A 442 -12.93 2.12 -23.08
C ASP A 442 -12.59 0.81 -23.78
N SER A 443 -12.96 -0.30 -23.12
CA SER A 443 -12.32 -1.59 -23.27
C SER A 443 -12.44 -2.18 -24.68
N SER A 444 -13.64 -2.13 -25.27
CA SER A 444 -13.86 -2.68 -26.62
C SER A 444 -13.34 -1.77 -27.74
N ASN A 445 -13.05 -0.51 -27.43
CA ASN A 445 -12.30 0.38 -28.33
C ASN A 445 -10.78 0.32 -28.08
N HIS A 446 -10.32 -0.52 -27.15
CA HIS A 446 -8.91 -0.76 -26.85
C HIS A 446 -8.12 0.52 -26.55
N ARG A 447 -8.71 1.40 -25.73
CA ARG A 447 -8.13 2.71 -25.42
C ARG A 447 -8.46 3.15 -24.00
N ILE A 448 -7.69 4.12 -23.52
CA ILE A 448 -8.05 4.92 -22.34
C ILE A 448 -8.45 6.31 -22.81
N GLN A 449 -9.68 6.72 -22.49
CA GLN A 449 -10.20 8.07 -22.76
C GLN A 449 -10.03 8.97 -21.55
N LEU A 450 -9.61 10.21 -21.77
CA LEU A 450 -9.51 11.27 -20.77
C LEU A 450 -10.57 12.34 -21.05
N PHE A 451 -11.47 12.51 -20.09
CA PHE A 451 -12.48 13.56 -20.04
C PHE A 451 -12.00 14.65 -19.08
N ARG A 452 -11.86 15.88 -19.59
CA ARG A 452 -11.44 17.02 -18.75
C ARG A 452 -12.62 17.57 -17.99
N ILE A 453 -12.43 17.82 -16.71
CA ILE A 453 -13.43 18.50 -15.90
C ILE A 453 -13.51 19.98 -16.31
N LEU A 454 -14.73 20.48 -16.44
CA LEU A 454 -15.08 21.86 -16.65
C LEU A 454 -15.82 22.30 -15.39
N THR A 455 -15.17 23.12 -14.58
CA THR A 455 -15.81 23.81 -13.45
C THR A 455 -16.25 25.19 -13.94
N ILE A 456 -17.51 25.53 -13.68
CA ILE A 456 -18.08 26.86 -13.92
C ILE A 456 -17.96 27.66 -12.64
#